data_AF-A0A9D4ZS71-F1
#
_entry.id   AF-A0A9D4ZS71-F1
#
_cell.length_a   1.000
_cell.length_b   1.000
_cell.length_c   1.000
_cell.angle_alpha   90.00
_cell.angle_beta   90.00
_cell.angle_gamma   90.00
#
_symmetry.space_group_name_H-M   'P 1'
#
loop_
_entity.id
_entity.type
_entity.pdbx_description
1 polymer ?
#
loop_
_entity_poly.entity_id
_entity_poly.type
_entity_poly.pdbx_seq_one_letter_code
_entity_poly.pdbx_strand_id
1 'polypeptide(L)'
;MEDAETKERIEETVLKILQESNLDEVTESKIHKQASNELDLNLSQPPFKALVKQIIEAFLKQKQHQQEEEEEDKEEEEKQKLKQVGVSNRNNNVYDDFGDLVICELGKKRKVTI
;
A
#
# COMPACT_ATOMS: atom_id res chain seq x y z
N MET A 1 -3.52 11.55 -21.89
CA MET A 1 -2.05 11.53 -21.85
C MET A 1 -1.70 12.27 -20.59
N GLU A 2 -1.21 11.57 -19.57
CA GLU A 2 -0.73 12.26 -18.37
C GLU A 2 0.70 12.66 -18.67
N ASP A 3 0.97 13.96 -18.72
CA ASP A 3 2.31 14.47 -18.98
C ASP A 3 3.22 14.03 -17.83
N ALA A 4 4.26 13.26 -18.16
CA ALA A 4 5.23 12.77 -17.18
C ALA A 4 5.83 13.93 -16.36
N GLU A 5 6.04 15.07 -17.01
CA GLU A 5 6.47 16.34 -16.40
C GLU A 5 5.49 16.83 -15.31
N THR A 6 4.18 16.68 -15.51
CA THR A 6 3.19 17.07 -14.49
C THR A 6 3.24 16.13 -13.29
N LYS A 7 3.49 14.84 -13.51
CA LYS A 7 3.61 13.86 -12.41
C LYS A 7 4.84 14.13 -11.56
N GLU A 8 5.98 14.37 -12.20
CA GLU A 8 7.24 14.68 -11.54
C GLU A 8 7.13 15.95 -10.69
N ARG A 9 6.51 17.01 -11.22
CA ARG A 9 6.23 18.24 -10.46
C ARG A 9 5.35 18.00 -9.23
N ILE A 10 4.35 17.13 -9.34
CA ILE A 10 3.49 16.74 -8.20
C ILE A 10 4.31 15.98 -7.16
N GLU A 11 5.15 15.05 -7.60
CA GLU A 11 6.01 14.26 -6.72
C GLU A 11 6.98 15.12 -5.93
N GLU A 12 7.74 15.99 -6.60
CA GLU A 12 8.70 16.88 -5.95
C GLU A 12 8.02 17.79 -4.91
N THR A 13 6.87 18.37 -5.26
CA THR A 13 6.13 19.26 -4.36
C THR A 13 5.61 18.52 -3.13
N VAL A 14 5.03 17.32 -3.33
CA VAL A 14 4.51 16.50 -2.22
C VAL A 14 5.64 16.03 -1.30
N LEU A 15 6.77 15.59 -1.86
CA LEU A 15 7.94 15.19 -1.08
C LEU A 15 8.51 16.35 -0.27
N LYS A 16 8.59 17.55 -0.87
CA LYS A 16 9.05 18.76 -0.18
C LYS A 16 8.14 19.10 0.99
N ILE A 17 6.81 19.09 0.79
CA ILE A 17 5.83 19.33 1.87
C ILE A 17 5.98 18.28 2.98
N LEU A 18 6.15 17.00 2.63
CA LEU A 18 6.35 15.92 3.60
C LEU A 18 7.66 16.04 4.39
N GLN A 19 8.72 16.57 3.78
CA GLN A 19 10.01 16.80 4.44
C GLN A 19 9.99 18.02 5.37
N GLU A 20 9.30 19.10 4.97
CA GLU A 20 9.19 20.32 5.76
C GLU A 20 8.15 20.21 6.89
N SER A 21 7.19 19.30 6.75
CA SER A 21 6.10 19.13 7.71
C SER A 21 6.38 18.02 8.74
N ASN A 22 5.76 18.13 9.90
CA ASN A 22 5.79 17.08 10.91
C ASN A 22 4.85 15.93 10.53
N LEU A 23 5.39 14.72 10.34
CA LEU A 23 4.67 13.49 10.00
C LEU A 23 3.53 13.15 10.98
N ASP A 24 3.65 13.54 12.24
CA ASP A 24 2.63 13.28 13.28
C ASP A 24 1.40 14.18 13.14
N GLU A 25 1.54 15.33 12.48
CA GLU A 25 0.49 16.36 12.39
C GLU A 25 -0.14 16.47 10.99
N VAL A 26 0.56 16.00 9.95
CA VAL A 26 0.08 16.05 8.58
C VAL A 26 -0.75 14.82 8.22
N THR A 27 -1.84 15.07 7.50
CA THR A 27 -2.71 14.02 6.96
C THR A 27 -2.70 14.13 5.45
N GLU A 28 -3.07 13.04 4.75
CA GLU A 28 -3.22 13.02 3.29
C GLU A 28 -4.02 14.23 2.80
N SER A 29 -5.13 14.58 3.47
CA SER A 29 -5.96 15.72 3.08
C SER A 29 -5.25 17.08 3.21
N LYS A 30 -4.38 17.27 4.20
CA LYS A 30 -3.59 18.51 4.35
C LYS A 30 -2.54 18.61 3.24
N ILE A 31 -1.78 17.53 3.03
CA ILE A 31 -0.75 17.45 1.98
C ILE A 31 -1.38 17.70 0.61
N HIS A 32 -2.54 17.10 0.37
CA HIS A 32 -3.29 17.24 -0.88
C HIS A 32 -3.73 18.68 -1.12
N LYS A 33 -4.23 19.37 -0.09
CA LYS A 33 -4.60 20.80 -0.18
C LYS A 33 -3.37 21.69 -0.37
N GLN A 34 -2.28 21.44 0.35
CA GLN A 34 -1.05 22.22 0.24
C GLN A 34 -0.43 22.09 -1.14
N ALA A 35 -0.27 20.86 -1.64
CA ALA A 35 0.27 20.61 -2.97
C ALA A 35 -0.64 21.18 -4.08
N SER A 36 -1.96 21.13 -3.89
CA SER A 36 -2.92 21.72 -4.85
C SER A 36 -2.78 23.24 -4.91
N ASN A 37 -2.55 23.88 -3.76
CA ASN A 37 -2.31 25.33 -3.68
C ASN A 37 -0.94 25.73 -4.24
N GLU A 38 0.12 24.93 -4.03
CA GLU A 38 1.46 25.27 -4.56
C GLU A 38 1.56 25.09 -6.08
N LEU A 39 0.87 24.10 -6.63
CA LEU A 39 0.90 23.79 -8.07
C LEU A 39 -0.19 24.51 -8.87
N ASP A 40 -1.07 25.26 -8.20
CA ASP A 40 -2.31 25.82 -8.77
C ASP A 40 -3.09 24.79 -9.60
N LEU A 41 -3.06 23.52 -9.15
CA LEU A 41 -3.60 22.37 -9.88
C LEU A 41 -4.54 21.57 -8.98
N ASN A 42 -5.67 21.16 -9.54
CA ASN A 42 -6.65 20.37 -8.79
C ASN A 42 -6.22 18.90 -8.70
N LEU A 43 -5.60 18.55 -7.58
CA LEU A 43 -5.16 17.19 -7.31
C LEU A 43 -6.31 16.25 -6.92
N SER A 44 -7.55 16.73 -6.76
CA SER A 44 -8.71 15.89 -6.39
C SER A 44 -9.17 14.95 -7.51
N GLN A 45 -8.61 15.09 -8.71
CA GLN A 45 -8.90 14.17 -9.79
C GLN A 45 -8.36 12.75 -9.47
N PRO A 46 -9.06 11.68 -9.89
CA PRO A 46 -8.66 10.30 -9.62
C PRO A 46 -7.19 9.96 -9.91
N PRO A 47 -6.57 10.38 -11.04
CA PRO A 47 -5.18 10.02 -11.31
C PRO A 47 -4.19 10.67 -10.34
N PHE A 48 -4.37 11.95 -10.02
CA PHE A 48 -3.50 12.68 -9.10
C PHE A 48 -3.71 12.23 -7.65
N LYS A 49 -4.95 11.86 -7.27
CA LYS A 49 -5.24 11.31 -5.96
C LYS A 49 -4.49 9.99 -5.71
N ALA A 50 -4.48 9.10 -6.69
CA ALA A 50 -3.73 7.85 -6.60
C ALA A 50 -2.21 8.11 -6.49
N LEU A 51 -1.70 9.05 -7.29
CA LEU A 51 -0.28 9.42 -7.27
C LEU A 51 0.16 9.97 -5.91
N VAL A 52 -0.56 10.96 -5.36
CA VAL A 52 -0.25 11.56 -4.05
C VAL A 52 -0.26 10.50 -2.94
N LYS A 53 -1.25 9.59 -2.95
CA LYS A 53 -1.31 8.48 -2.01
C LYS A 53 -0.09 7.56 -2.12
N GLN A 54 0.32 7.20 -3.34
CA GLN A 54 1.50 6.35 -3.56
C GLN A 54 2.78 7.00 -3.04
N ILE A 55 2.95 8.32 -3.24
CA ILE A 55 4.12 9.07 -2.77
C ILE A 55 4.17 9.10 -1.24
N ILE A 56 3.03 9.38 -0.59
CA ILE A 56 2.94 9.41 0.87
C ILE A 56 3.26 8.03 1.46
N GLU A 57 2.67 6.97 0.92
CA GLU A 57 2.95 5.59 1.36
C GLU A 57 4.44 5.24 1.18
N ALA A 58 5.04 5.59 0.04
CA ALA A 58 6.45 5.33 -0.22
C ALA A 58 7.35 6.10 0.76
N PHE A 59 7.03 7.37 1.04
CA PHE A 59 7.78 8.20 1.98
C PHE A 59 7.70 7.66 3.41
N LEU A 60 6.50 7.27 3.85
CA LEU A 60 6.30 6.66 5.18
C LEU A 60 7.04 5.34 5.30
N LYS A 61 6.98 4.48 4.28
CA LYS A 61 7.71 3.21 4.25
C LYS A 61 9.23 3.43 4.30
N GLN A 62 9.74 4.41 3.56
CA GLN A 62 11.17 4.77 3.59
C GLN A 62 11.59 5.31 4.97
N LYS A 63 10.73 6.10 5.62
CA LYS A 63 10.98 6.61 6.97
C LYS A 63 10.94 5.53 8.04
N GLN A 64 9.99 4.59 7.94
CA GLN A 64 9.92 3.41 8.80
C GLN A 64 11.17 2.54 8.62
N HIS A 65 11.60 2.27 7.38
CA HIS A 65 12.81 1.50 7.12
C HIS A 65 14.09 2.19 7.65
N GLN A 66 14.13 3.53 7.67
CA GLN A 66 15.20 4.29 8.32
C GLN A 66 15.17 4.23 9.86
N GLN A 67 14.01 3.94 10.47
CA GLN A 67 13.87 3.72 11.91
C GLN A 67 14.03 2.23 12.29
N GLU A 68 13.72 1.31 11.36
CA GLU A 68 13.81 -0.14 11.49
C GLU A 68 15.19 -0.73 11.09
N GLU A 69 16.15 0.08 10.65
CA GLU A 69 17.57 -0.36 10.64
C GLU A 69 18.14 -0.53 12.07
N GLU A 70 17.36 -0.23 13.12
CA GLU A 70 17.57 -0.74 14.49
C GLU A 70 16.64 -1.93 14.88
N GLU A 71 15.63 -2.29 14.06
CA GLU A 71 14.74 -3.46 14.27
C GLU A 71 14.29 -4.11 12.93
N GLU A 72 15.21 -4.90 12.37
CA GLU A 72 15.05 -5.96 11.35
C GLU A 72 13.62 -6.28 10.79
N ASP A 73 13.46 -6.07 9.48
CA ASP A 73 13.04 -7.13 8.52
C ASP A 73 11.59 -7.68 8.60
N LYS A 74 10.51 -6.86 8.60
CA LYS A 74 9.13 -7.43 8.65
C LYS A 74 7.93 -6.90 7.86
N GLU A 75 7.97 -5.89 6.99
CA GLU A 75 6.74 -5.46 6.29
C GLU A 75 6.85 -5.31 4.77
N GLU A 76 7.35 -6.36 4.12
CA GLU A 76 7.19 -6.57 2.68
C GLU A 76 5.96 -7.43 2.35
N GLU A 77 4.75 -7.11 2.84
CA GLU A 77 3.54 -7.82 2.33
C GLU A 77 2.16 -7.13 2.47
N GLU A 78 2.04 -5.83 2.79
CA GLU A 78 0.70 -5.22 2.97
C GLU A 78 0.08 -4.55 1.72
N LYS A 79 0.60 -4.80 0.51
CA LYS A 79 0.02 -4.26 -0.76
C LYS A 79 -0.89 -5.22 -1.55
N GLN A 80 -1.35 -6.33 -0.99
CA GLN A 80 -2.38 -7.18 -1.64
C GLN A 80 -3.72 -7.30 -0.89
N LYS A 81 -4.04 -6.40 0.06
CA LYS A 81 -5.27 -6.51 0.89
C LYS A 81 -6.42 -5.54 0.60
N LEU A 82 -6.48 -4.89 -0.57
CA LEU A 82 -7.67 -4.09 -0.98
C LEU A 82 -8.31 -4.54 -2.31
N LYS A 83 -8.33 -5.84 -2.57
CA LYS A 83 -9.33 -6.45 -3.46
C LYS A 83 -9.99 -7.66 -2.81
N GLN A 84 -10.76 -7.42 -1.76
CA GLN A 84 -12.16 -7.86 -1.65
C GLN A 84 -12.59 -7.84 -0.18
N VAL A 85 -13.59 -7.02 0.08
CA VAL A 85 -14.48 -7.16 1.21
C VAL A 85 -15.09 -8.56 1.16
N GLY A 86 -14.82 -9.39 2.16
CA GLY A 86 -15.62 -10.60 2.41
C GLY A 86 -14.87 -11.79 3.01
N VAL A 87 -14.90 -11.86 4.35
CA VAL A 87 -14.86 -13.11 5.15
C VAL A 87 -13.49 -13.77 5.42
N SER A 88 -12.97 -13.48 6.61
CA SER A 88 -12.38 -14.37 7.63
C SER A 88 -11.53 -15.61 7.26
N ASN A 89 -10.44 -15.73 8.03
CA ASN A 89 -9.87 -16.96 8.63
C ASN A 89 -8.85 -17.82 7.84
N ARG A 90 -7.60 -17.85 8.38
CA ARG A 90 -6.65 -18.99 8.42
C ARG A 90 -6.52 -19.85 7.15
N ASN A 91 -5.79 -19.37 6.15
CA ASN A 91 -5.43 -20.19 4.98
C ASN A 91 -4.13 -20.97 5.23
N ASN A 92 -4.24 -22.10 5.95
CA ASN A 92 -3.24 -23.17 5.88
C ASN A 92 -3.74 -24.17 4.84
N ASN A 93 -3.72 -23.76 3.57
CA ASN A 93 -4.25 -24.56 2.47
C ASN A 93 -3.35 -25.77 2.23
N VAL A 94 -3.83 -26.95 2.57
CA VAL A 94 -3.15 -28.21 2.33
C VAL A 94 -3.62 -28.74 0.98
N TYR A 95 -2.69 -28.98 0.07
CA TYR A 95 -2.97 -29.61 -1.22
C TYR A 95 -2.58 -31.09 -1.18
N ASP A 96 -3.25 -31.92 -1.98
CA ASP A 96 -2.87 -33.33 -2.13
C ASP A 96 -1.80 -33.52 -3.22
N ASP A 97 -1.31 -34.76 -3.39
CA ASP A 97 -0.26 -35.09 -4.37
C ASP A 97 -0.71 -34.89 -5.84
N PHE A 98 -1.99 -34.59 -6.07
CA PHE A 98 -2.59 -34.32 -7.38
C PHE A 98 -2.89 -32.83 -7.59
N GLY A 99 -2.68 -32.00 -6.56
CA GLY A 99 -2.88 -30.55 -6.61
C GLY A 99 -4.28 -30.08 -6.25
N ASP A 100 -5.14 -30.97 -5.75
CA ASP A 100 -6.50 -30.61 -5.31
C ASP A 100 -6.48 -30.06 -3.87
N LEU A 101 -7.37 -29.10 -3.58
CA LEU A 101 -7.39 -28.45 -2.27
C LEU A 101 -8.03 -29.36 -1.21
N VAL A 102 -7.27 -29.77 -0.20
CA VAL A 102 -7.78 -30.59 0.91
C VAL A 102 -8.57 -29.73 1.89
N ILE A 103 -9.89 -29.89 1.89
CA ILE A 103 -10.80 -29.20 2.81
C ILE A 103 -10.85 -29.90 4.16
N CYS A 104 -10.70 -31.23 4.20
CA CYS A 104 -10.77 -31.99 5.46
C CYS A 104 -9.98 -33.30 5.39
N GLU A 105 -9.22 -33.60 6.45
CA GLU A 105 -8.54 -34.88 6.61
C GLU A 105 -9.30 -35.75 7.61
N LEU A 106 -9.88 -36.86 7.14
CA LEU A 106 -10.61 -37.83 7.95
C LEU A 106 -9.69 -38.93 8.50
N GLY A 107 -8.43 -38.97 8.05
CA GLY A 107 -7.37 -39.84 8.54
C GLY A 107 -6.24 -40.01 7.52
N LYS A 108 -5.18 -40.75 7.89
CA LYS A 108 -3.93 -40.91 7.09
C LYS A 108 -4.11 -41.39 5.64
N LYS A 109 -5.29 -41.93 5.29
CA LYS A 109 -5.62 -42.48 3.96
C LYS A 109 -6.88 -41.87 3.35
N ARG A 110 -7.55 -40.93 4.02
CA ARG A 110 -8.84 -40.42 3.59
C ARG A 110 -8.89 -38.90 3.76
N LYS A 111 -8.79 -38.21 2.64
CA LYS A 111 -8.84 -36.75 2.52
C LYS A 111 -10.02 -36.37 1.63
N VAL A 112 -10.63 -35.22 1.89
CA VAL A 112 -11.73 -34.65 1.11
C VAL A 112 -11.19 -33.42 0.37
N THR A 113 -11.25 -33.44 -0.96
CA THR A 113 -10.70 -32.42 -1.85
C THR A 113 -11.76 -31.80 -2.77
N ILE A 114 -11.47 -30.64 -3.38
CA ILE A 114 -12.28 -29.96 -4.41
C ILE A 114 -11.46 -29.55 -5.63
#